data_AF-F8T817-F1
#
_entry.id   AF-F8T817-F1
#
_cell.length_a   1.000
_cell.length_b   1.000
_cell.length_c   1.000
_cell.angle_alpha   90.00
_cell.angle_beta   90.00
_cell.angle_gamma   90.00
#
_symmetry.space_group_name_H-M   'P 1'
#
loop_
_entity.id
_entity.type
_entity.pdbx_description
1 polymer ?
#
loop_
_entity_poly.entity_id
_entity_poly.type
_entity_poly.pdbx_seq_one_letter_code
_entity_poly.pdbx_strand_id
1 'polypeptide(L)'
;IPDALAQGCDTLVSIGGIQSNQTRQVAAVAAHLGMKCVLVQENWVNYYDAVYDRVGNIELSRIMGADVRLVPDGFDIGIRPSWEDAPESVRRAGGKPYPIPAGCSEHPLGGLGFVGFAQEVREQEAALGFKFDYIVVCSVTGSTQAGMVVGFAADGRADRVIGIDASATPEKTHAQITRIARHTAELVDPGLVIDEKDVVLDTRYAGPEYGLPNEGTLEAIRLCARFEGVLT
;
A
#
# COMPACT_ATOMS: atom_id res chain seq x y z
N ILE A 1 -0.69 13.27 -4.97
CA ILE A 1 -1.70 14.36 -4.99
C ILE A 1 -1.13 15.67 -5.54
N PRO A 2 -0.03 16.26 -5.04
CA PRO A 2 0.52 17.49 -5.62
C PRO A 2 0.74 17.38 -7.13
N ASP A 3 1.28 16.25 -7.59
CA ASP A 3 1.47 15.93 -9.01
C ASP A 3 0.13 15.85 -9.78
N ALA A 4 -0.88 15.15 -9.25
CA ALA A 4 -2.23 15.09 -9.84
C ALA A 4 -2.87 16.49 -10.03
N LEU A 5 -2.73 17.35 -9.03
CA LEU A 5 -3.24 18.72 -9.06
C LEU A 5 -2.46 19.58 -10.06
N ALA A 6 -1.12 19.49 -10.08
CA ALA A 6 -0.27 20.20 -11.03
C ALA A 6 -0.57 19.81 -12.48
N GLN A 7 -0.91 18.54 -12.71
CA GLN A 7 -1.35 18.06 -14.02
C GLN A 7 -2.80 18.47 -14.36
N GLY A 8 -3.56 19.04 -13.42
CA GLY A 8 -4.96 19.41 -13.64
C GLY A 8 -5.87 18.20 -13.84
N CYS A 9 -5.56 17.07 -13.19
CA CYS A 9 -6.44 15.91 -13.19
C CYS A 9 -7.73 16.22 -12.43
N ASP A 10 -8.85 15.64 -12.88
CA ASP A 10 -10.18 15.82 -12.26
C ASP A 10 -10.72 14.53 -11.61
N THR A 11 -10.06 13.40 -11.86
CA THR A 11 -10.52 12.07 -11.44
C THR A 11 -9.35 11.24 -10.93
N LEU A 12 -9.43 10.71 -9.71
CA LEU A 12 -8.47 9.70 -9.23
C LEU A 12 -8.93 8.30 -9.65
N VAL A 13 -8.03 7.52 -10.25
CA VAL A 13 -8.32 6.13 -10.67
C VAL A 13 -7.39 5.19 -9.92
N SER A 14 -7.93 4.20 -9.22
CA SER A 14 -7.12 3.23 -8.45
C SER A 14 -7.68 1.81 -8.56
N ILE A 15 -6.87 0.83 -8.16
CA ILE A 15 -7.21 -0.60 -8.18
C ILE A 15 -6.95 -1.29 -6.84
N GLY A 16 -7.68 -2.37 -6.54
CA GLY A 16 -7.43 -3.23 -5.39
C GLY A 16 -8.37 -4.44 -5.30
N GLY A 17 -8.16 -5.32 -4.33
CA GLY A 17 -9.13 -6.35 -3.98
C GLY A 17 -10.44 -5.76 -3.44
N ILE A 18 -11.51 -6.56 -3.34
CA ILE A 18 -12.83 -6.15 -2.80
C ILE A 18 -12.70 -5.38 -1.48
N GLN A 19 -11.96 -5.92 -0.50
CA GLN A 19 -11.75 -5.30 0.80
C GLN A 19 -10.55 -4.33 0.86
N SER A 20 -10.10 -3.79 -0.27
CA SER A 20 -8.88 -2.96 -0.35
C SER A 20 -8.96 -1.68 0.48
N ASN A 21 -8.06 -1.57 1.47
CA ASN A 21 -7.83 -0.34 2.24
C ASN A 21 -7.40 0.84 1.36
N GLN A 22 -6.62 0.57 0.31
CA GLN A 22 -6.11 1.58 -0.61
C GLN A 22 -7.26 2.28 -1.34
N THR A 23 -8.14 1.50 -1.97
CA THR A 23 -9.24 2.07 -2.77
C THR A 23 -10.17 2.93 -1.92
N ARG A 24 -10.47 2.49 -0.69
CA ARG A 24 -11.23 3.28 0.30
C ARG A 24 -10.55 4.61 0.63
N GLN A 25 -9.24 4.63 0.82
CA GLN A 25 -8.51 5.88 1.07
C GLN A 25 -8.48 6.80 -0.15
N VAL A 26 -8.33 6.25 -1.36
CA VAL A 26 -8.39 7.04 -2.61
C VAL A 26 -9.77 7.68 -2.78
N ALA A 27 -10.85 6.95 -2.51
CA ALA A 27 -12.21 7.52 -2.54
C ALA A 27 -12.38 8.68 -1.54
N ALA A 28 -11.89 8.51 -0.31
CA ALA A 28 -11.94 9.56 0.71
C ALA A 28 -11.17 10.82 0.28
N VAL A 29 -9.95 10.65 -0.22
CA VAL A 29 -9.10 11.75 -0.68
C VAL A 29 -9.72 12.44 -1.91
N ALA A 30 -10.27 11.67 -2.86
CA ALA A 30 -10.96 12.25 -4.01
C ALA A 30 -12.15 13.12 -3.58
N ALA A 31 -13.02 12.60 -2.71
CA ALA A 31 -14.17 13.33 -2.19
C ALA A 31 -13.73 14.62 -1.46
N HIS A 32 -12.70 14.54 -0.62
CA HIS A 32 -12.15 15.69 0.10
C HIS A 32 -11.63 16.78 -0.85
N LEU A 33 -10.95 16.39 -1.93
CA LEU A 33 -10.38 17.31 -2.92
C LEU A 33 -11.41 17.80 -3.97
N GLY A 34 -12.66 17.34 -3.91
CA GLY A 34 -13.68 17.63 -4.92
C GLY A 34 -13.38 16.98 -6.29
N MET A 35 -12.57 15.92 -6.31
CA MET A 35 -12.26 15.14 -7.51
C MET A 35 -13.23 13.96 -7.64
N LYS A 36 -13.48 13.50 -8.87
CA LYS A 36 -14.18 12.23 -9.11
C LYS A 36 -13.27 11.05 -8.70
N CYS A 37 -13.86 9.89 -8.48
CA CYS A 37 -13.12 8.67 -8.17
C CYS A 37 -13.66 7.48 -8.95
N VAL A 38 -12.77 6.73 -9.60
CA VAL A 38 -13.08 5.44 -10.22
C VAL A 38 -12.20 4.37 -9.59
N LEU A 39 -12.81 3.29 -9.11
CA LEU A 39 -12.12 2.20 -8.44
C LEU A 39 -12.38 0.90 -9.18
N VAL A 40 -11.31 0.25 -9.63
CA VAL A 40 -11.36 -1.13 -10.15
C VAL A 40 -11.17 -2.06 -8.96
N GLN A 41 -12.17 -2.87 -8.66
CA GLN A 41 -12.10 -3.85 -7.58
C GLN A 41 -12.27 -5.26 -8.08
N GLU A 42 -11.35 -6.15 -7.73
CA GLU A 42 -11.31 -7.52 -8.23
C GLU A 42 -11.29 -8.54 -7.09
N ASN A 43 -11.59 -9.81 -7.40
CA ASN A 43 -11.54 -10.86 -6.39
C ASN A 43 -10.12 -11.39 -6.20
N TRP A 44 -9.39 -10.75 -5.30
CA TRP A 44 -7.99 -11.03 -5.02
C TRP A 44 -7.75 -12.13 -3.98
N VAL A 45 -8.82 -12.66 -3.40
CA VAL A 45 -8.72 -13.61 -2.29
C VAL A 45 -9.61 -14.81 -2.63
N ASN A 46 -9.10 -16.02 -2.39
CA ASN A 46 -9.90 -17.24 -2.47
C ASN A 46 -10.81 -17.37 -1.23
N TYR A 47 -11.66 -16.37 -1.01
CA TYR A 47 -12.54 -16.24 0.13
C TYR A 47 -13.96 -15.92 -0.34
N TYR A 48 -14.92 -16.65 0.21
CA TYR A 48 -16.33 -16.49 -0.10
C TYR A 48 -17.09 -16.22 1.19
N ASP A 49 -17.53 -14.97 1.34
CA ASP A 49 -18.45 -14.56 2.37
C ASP A 49 -19.64 -13.83 1.71
N ALA A 50 -20.84 -14.06 2.25
CA ALA A 50 -22.09 -13.61 1.63
C ALA A 50 -22.21 -12.08 1.54
N VAL A 51 -21.43 -11.34 2.33
CA VAL A 51 -21.46 -9.88 2.39
C VAL A 51 -20.11 -9.24 2.07
N TYR A 52 -19.12 -10.01 1.61
CA TYR A 52 -17.74 -9.53 1.39
C TYR A 52 -17.65 -8.30 0.48
N ASP A 53 -18.55 -8.18 -0.50
CA ASP A 53 -18.64 -7.07 -1.44
C ASP A 53 -19.61 -5.94 -1.01
N ARG A 54 -20.12 -5.98 0.22
CA ARG A 54 -21.19 -5.08 0.71
C ARG A 54 -20.94 -4.47 2.08
N VAL A 55 -19.85 -4.85 2.76
CA VAL A 55 -19.46 -4.29 4.06
C VAL A 55 -18.09 -3.66 4.00
N GLY A 56 -17.66 -2.98 5.06
CA GLY A 56 -16.27 -2.59 5.25
C GLY A 56 -15.75 -1.60 4.20
N ASN A 57 -14.58 -1.86 3.62
CA ASN A 57 -13.88 -0.87 2.79
C ASN A 57 -14.64 -0.54 1.50
N ILE A 58 -15.27 -1.53 0.86
CA ILE A 58 -16.03 -1.32 -0.36
C ILE A 58 -17.31 -0.54 -0.11
N GLU A 59 -17.99 -0.81 1.00
CA GLU A 59 -19.16 -0.05 1.46
C GLU A 59 -18.80 1.43 1.63
N LEU A 60 -17.73 1.72 2.38
CA LEU A 60 -17.24 3.08 2.60
C LEU A 60 -16.89 3.79 1.30
N SER A 61 -16.25 3.10 0.35
CA SER A 61 -15.91 3.65 -0.96
C SER A 61 -17.14 4.11 -1.74
N ARG A 62 -18.22 3.33 -1.71
CA ARG A 62 -19.50 3.69 -2.34
C ARG A 62 -20.19 4.85 -1.62
N ILE A 63 -20.18 4.85 -0.28
CA ILE A 63 -20.74 5.95 0.54
C ILE A 63 -20.05 7.28 0.20
N MET A 64 -18.73 7.26 -0.02
CA MET A 64 -17.94 8.43 -0.40
C MET A 64 -18.11 8.83 -1.88
N GLY A 65 -18.97 8.14 -2.64
CA GLY A 65 -19.36 8.53 -4.00
C GLY A 65 -18.40 8.07 -5.10
N ALA A 66 -17.52 7.11 -4.84
CA ALA A 66 -16.68 6.54 -5.88
C ALA A 66 -17.47 5.64 -6.85
N ASP A 67 -17.11 5.65 -8.13
CA ASP A 67 -17.55 4.68 -9.12
C ASP A 67 -16.78 3.35 -8.89
N VAL A 68 -17.38 2.47 -8.10
CA VAL A 68 -16.80 1.16 -7.74
C VAL A 68 -17.20 0.11 -8.77
N ARG A 69 -16.22 -0.33 -9.57
CA ARG A 69 -16.37 -1.33 -10.63
C ARG A 69 -15.83 -2.67 -10.15
N LEU A 70 -16.74 -3.57 -9.79
CA LEU A 70 -16.40 -4.95 -9.46
C LEU A 70 -16.17 -5.75 -10.75
N VAL A 71 -14.94 -6.22 -10.96
CA VAL A 71 -14.59 -7.11 -12.06
C VAL A 71 -14.45 -8.55 -11.56
N PRO A 72 -14.89 -9.57 -12.33
CA PRO A 72 -14.84 -10.97 -11.89
C PRO A 72 -13.42 -11.58 -11.88
N ASP A 73 -12.38 -10.83 -12.27
CA ASP A 73 -11.03 -11.33 -12.46
C ASP A 73 -10.32 -11.66 -11.12
N GLY A 74 -9.35 -12.58 -11.13
CA GLY A 74 -8.63 -13.14 -9.95
C GLY A 74 -7.58 -12.20 -9.31
N PHE A 75 -6.56 -12.72 -8.59
CA PHE A 75 -5.45 -11.95 -7.97
C PHE A 75 -4.18 -11.85 -8.87
N ASP A 76 -3.52 -10.68 -8.86
CA ASP A 76 -2.31 -10.34 -9.61
C ASP A 76 -1.83 -8.96 -9.15
N ILE A 77 -0.52 -8.77 -9.10
CA ILE A 77 0.16 -7.53 -8.75
C ILE A 77 0.58 -6.72 -9.99
N GLY A 78 0.39 -7.25 -11.20
CA GLY A 78 0.71 -6.61 -12.48
C GLY A 78 -0.39 -5.70 -13.09
N ILE A 79 -0.10 -5.16 -14.28
CA ILE A 79 -1.01 -4.32 -15.09
C ILE A 79 -2.08 -5.22 -15.72
N ARG A 80 -3.36 -4.86 -15.54
CA ARG A 80 -4.50 -5.60 -16.12
C ARG A 80 -5.27 -4.79 -17.16
N PRO A 81 -5.99 -5.46 -18.07
CA PRO A 81 -6.89 -4.78 -19.02
C PRO A 81 -7.93 -3.90 -18.32
N SER A 82 -8.50 -4.37 -17.21
CA SER A 82 -9.45 -3.63 -16.36
C SER A 82 -8.86 -2.30 -15.86
N TRP A 83 -7.55 -2.29 -15.56
CA TRP A 83 -6.79 -1.12 -15.14
C TRP A 83 -6.54 -0.14 -16.28
N GLU A 84 -6.34 -0.60 -17.52
CA GLU A 84 -6.14 0.27 -18.68
C GLU A 84 -7.47 0.90 -19.14
N ASP A 85 -8.55 0.14 -19.07
CA ASP A 85 -9.90 0.57 -19.47
C ASP A 85 -10.46 1.67 -18.57
N ALA A 86 -10.13 1.66 -17.27
CA ALA A 86 -10.69 2.62 -16.31
C ALA A 86 -10.24 4.07 -16.59
N PRO A 87 -8.94 4.41 -16.68
CA PRO A 87 -8.49 5.73 -17.11
C PRO A 87 -9.02 6.10 -18.50
N GLU A 88 -9.08 5.16 -19.44
CA GLU A 88 -9.58 5.46 -20.78
C GLU A 88 -11.08 5.82 -20.77
N SER A 89 -11.88 5.15 -19.94
CA SER A 89 -13.28 5.51 -19.75
C SER A 89 -13.46 6.95 -19.22
N VAL A 90 -12.55 7.40 -18.35
CA VAL A 90 -12.54 8.79 -17.85
C VAL A 90 -12.21 9.76 -18.99
N ARG A 91 -11.20 9.45 -19.81
CA ARG A 91 -10.83 10.27 -20.97
C ARG A 91 -11.97 10.38 -21.97
N ARG A 92 -12.63 9.27 -22.29
CA ARG A 92 -13.81 9.26 -23.19
C ARG A 92 -14.98 10.07 -22.65
N ALA A 93 -15.14 10.15 -21.33
CA ALA A 93 -16.13 11.00 -20.67
C ALA A 93 -15.71 12.48 -20.56
N GLY A 94 -14.56 12.86 -21.15
CA GLY A 94 -14.04 14.23 -21.14
C GLY A 94 -13.29 14.62 -19.87
N GLY A 95 -12.99 13.67 -18.98
CA GLY A 95 -12.20 13.88 -17.77
C GLY A 95 -10.70 13.66 -17.99
N LYS A 96 -9.91 14.01 -16.98
CA LYS A 96 -8.45 13.79 -16.95
C LYS A 96 -8.10 12.90 -15.75
N PRO A 97 -7.87 11.59 -15.98
CA PRO A 97 -7.57 10.65 -14.90
C PRO A 97 -6.17 10.84 -14.34
N TYR A 98 -6.01 10.60 -13.05
CA TYR A 98 -4.71 10.36 -12.40
C TYR A 98 -4.62 8.90 -11.96
N PRO A 99 -3.76 8.09 -12.62
CA PRO A 99 -3.61 6.67 -12.30
C PRO A 99 -2.80 6.45 -11.02
N ILE A 100 -3.40 5.78 -10.04
CA ILE A 100 -2.79 5.34 -8.78
C ILE A 100 -2.74 3.80 -8.76
N PRO A 101 -1.56 3.17 -8.87
CA PRO A 101 -1.43 1.72 -8.91
C PRO A 101 -1.75 1.06 -7.56
N ALA A 102 -1.83 -0.27 -7.55
CA ALA A 102 -2.12 -1.07 -6.35
C ALA A 102 -1.23 -0.67 -5.16
N GLY A 103 -1.88 -0.23 -4.07
CA GLY A 103 -1.21 0.24 -2.85
C GLY A 103 -0.27 1.44 -3.03
N CYS A 104 -0.43 2.24 -4.09
CA CYS A 104 0.49 3.33 -4.50
C CYS A 104 1.91 2.89 -4.86
N SER A 105 2.21 1.59 -4.86
CA SER A 105 3.60 1.15 -4.75
C SER A 105 4.40 1.26 -6.04
N GLU A 106 3.84 0.82 -7.16
CA GLU A 106 4.43 0.94 -8.50
C GLU A 106 4.27 2.35 -9.10
N HIS A 107 4.28 3.38 -8.25
CA HIS A 107 4.21 4.77 -8.66
C HIS A 107 5.58 5.41 -8.44
N PRO A 108 6.08 6.28 -9.35
CA PRO A 108 7.37 6.94 -9.17
C PRO A 108 7.51 7.65 -7.82
N LEU A 109 6.41 8.23 -7.34
CA LEU A 109 6.36 8.95 -6.05
C LEU A 109 5.95 8.07 -4.85
N GLY A 110 5.75 6.76 -5.05
CA GLY A 110 5.09 5.87 -4.09
C GLY A 110 5.87 5.68 -2.78
N GLY A 111 7.21 5.64 -2.84
CA GLY A 111 8.05 5.43 -1.65
C GLY A 111 8.29 6.68 -0.80
N LEU A 112 8.03 7.88 -1.33
CA LEU A 112 8.42 9.14 -0.67
C LEU A 112 7.74 9.35 0.69
N GLY A 113 6.49 8.90 0.84
CA GLY A 113 5.75 9.06 2.10
C GLY A 113 6.46 8.40 3.28
N PHE A 114 7.00 7.19 3.09
CA PHE A 114 7.66 6.45 4.17
C PHE A 114 9.16 6.76 4.32
N VAL A 115 9.75 7.50 3.37
CA VAL A 115 11.01 8.22 3.65
C VAL A 115 10.74 9.30 4.70
N GLY A 116 9.65 10.05 4.54
CA GLY A 116 9.17 11.02 5.53
C GLY A 116 8.86 10.37 6.89
N PHE A 117 8.30 9.15 6.91
CA PHE A 117 8.10 8.40 8.15
C PHE A 117 9.40 8.20 8.94
N ALA A 118 10.50 7.79 8.31
CA ALA A 118 11.77 7.62 9.02
C ALA A 118 12.33 8.95 9.56
N GLN A 119 12.08 10.06 8.86
CA GLN A 119 12.40 11.39 9.38
C GLN A 119 11.56 11.71 10.62
N GLU A 120 10.25 11.46 10.57
CA GLU A 120 9.35 11.67 11.72
C GLU A 120 9.79 10.83 12.93
N VAL A 121 10.17 9.57 12.71
CA VAL A 121 10.70 8.70 13.78
C VAL A 121 11.95 9.31 14.41
N ARG A 122 12.90 9.83 13.63
CA ARG A 122 14.10 10.48 14.19
C ARG A 122 13.75 11.71 15.04
N GLU A 123 12.80 12.52 14.60
CA GLU A 123 12.32 13.69 15.35
C GLU A 123 11.67 13.26 16.67
N GLN A 124 10.87 12.19 16.66
CA GLN A 124 10.26 11.60 17.85
C GLN A 124 11.29 10.97 18.79
N GLU A 125 12.27 10.22 18.27
CA GLU A 125 13.38 9.64 19.05
C GLU A 125 14.18 10.73 19.79
N ALA A 126 14.45 11.85 19.10
CA ALA A 126 15.12 13.00 19.70
C ALA A 126 14.28 13.64 20.83
N ALA A 127 12.96 13.75 20.65
CA ALA A 127 12.06 14.28 21.67
C ALA A 127 11.88 13.34 22.88
N LEU A 128 11.89 12.03 22.65
CA LEU A 128 11.73 11.00 23.68
C LEU A 128 13.02 10.69 24.45
N GLY A 129 14.18 11.00 23.86
CA GLY A 129 15.49 10.75 24.47
C GLY A 129 15.96 9.29 24.37
N PHE A 130 15.36 8.49 23.50
CA PHE A 130 15.79 7.13 23.19
C PHE A 130 15.58 6.80 21.70
N LYS A 131 16.22 5.73 21.23
CA LYS A 131 16.07 5.21 19.87
C LYS A 131 15.34 3.88 19.87
N PHE A 132 14.57 3.62 18.81
CA PHE A 132 14.03 2.30 18.54
C PHE A 132 15.10 1.44 17.85
N ASP A 133 15.29 0.23 18.37
CA ASP A 133 16.27 -0.73 17.83
C ASP A 133 15.80 -1.37 16.52
N TYR A 134 14.47 -1.56 16.36
CA TYR A 134 13.85 -2.18 15.20
C TYR A 134 12.50 -1.54 14.88
N ILE A 135 12.08 -1.67 13.62
CA ILE A 135 10.75 -1.34 13.14
C ILE A 135 10.15 -2.61 12.55
N VAL A 136 8.93 -2.98 12.94
CA VAL A 136 8.20 -4.11 12.35
C VAL A 136 7.10 -3.56 11.46
N VAL A 137 7.00 -4.04 10.22
CA VAL A 137 6.04 -3.54 9.24
C VAL A 137 5.48 -4.66 8.35
N CYS A 138 4.17 -4.66 8.12
CA CYS A 138 3.54 -5.59 7.17
C CYS A 138 3.80 -5.15 5.72
N SER A 139 4.13 -6.11 4.85
CA SER A 139 4.51 -5.86 3.46
C SER A 139 3.76 -6.77 2.48
N VAL A 140 3.20 -6.12 1.45
CA VAL A 140 2.56 -6.79 0.29
C VAL A 140 3.03 -6.14 -1.01
N THR A 141 2.60 -4.90 -1.29
CA THR A 141 2.99 -4.19 -2.53
C THR A 141 4.28 -3.36 -2.37
N GLY A 142 4.76 -3.17 -1.15
CA GLY A 142 6.17 -2.87 -0.89
C GLY A 142 6.58 -1.40 -0.67
N SER A 143 5.88 -0.39 -1.20
CA SER A 143 6.37 1.01 -1.09
C SER A 143 6.45 1.54 0.35
N THR A 144 5.61 1.03 1.26
CA THR A 144 5.70 1.31 2.69
C THR A 144 7.08 0.92 3.23
N GLN A 145 7.46 -0.35 3.12
CA GLN A 145 8.75 -0.82 3.60
C GLN A 145 9.90 -0.22 2.79
N ALA A 146 9.75 -0.07 1.48
CA ALA A 146 10.79 0.52 0.63
C ALA A 146 11.12 1.96 1.04
N GLY A 147 10.11 2.79 1.33
CA GLY A 147 10.32 4.13 1.84
C GLY A 147 10.98 4.13 3.22
N MET A 148 10.61 3.21 4.11
CA MET A 148 11.28 3.04 5.40
C MET A 148 12.74 2.65 5.23
N VAL A 149 13.05 1.67 4.36
CA VAL A 149 14.42 1.23 4.05
C VAL A 149 15.27 2.41 3.59
N VAL A 150 14.77 3.20 2.62
CA VAL A 150 15.47 4.40 2.13
C VAL A 150 15.63 5.44 3.24
N GLY A 151 14.58 5.71 3.99
CA GLY A 151 14.58 6.72 5.05
C GLY A 151 15.50 6.37 6.23
N PHE A 152 15.63 5.10 6.59
CA PHE A 152 16.52 4.60 7.64
C PHE A 152 17.94 4.26 7.13
N ALA A 153 18.14 4.11 5.82
CA ALA A 153 19.49 4.02 5.26
C ALA A 153 20.31 5.28 5.55
N ALA A 154 19.66 6.45 5.62
CA ALA A 154 20.28 7.73 5.95
C ALA A 154 20.95 7.77 7.35
N ASP A 155 20.55 6.90 8.27
CA ASP A 155 21.16 6.78 9.60
C ASP A 155 21.72 5.38 9.91
N GLY A 156 21.92 4.56 8.86
CA GLY A 156 22.55 3.24 8.95
C GLY A 156 21.67 2.17 9.60
N ARG A 157 20.34 2.30 9.53
CA ARG A 157 19.37 1.38 10.15
C ARG A 157 18.41 0.71 9.17
N ALA A 158 18.72 0.72 7.86
CA ALA A 158 17.87 0.07 6.87
C ALA A 158 17.62 -1.42 7.21
N ASP A 159 18.66 -2.14 7.63
CA ASP A 159 18.62 -3.54 8.09
C ASP A 159 17.80 -3.78 9.38
N ARG A 160 17.35 -2.71 10.04
CA ARG A 160 16.49 -2.75 11.24
C ARG A 160 15.01 -2.68 10.90
N VAL A 161 14.66 -2.47 9.64
CA VAL A 161 13.28 -2.52 9.15
C VAL A 161 12.92 -3.97 8.85
N ILE A 162 12.24 -4.61 9.79
CA ILE A 162 11.79 -5.99 9.70
C ILE A 162 10.43 -6.03 8.99
N GLY A 163 10.46 -6.26 7.69
CA GLY A 163 9.27 -6.54 6.90
C GLY A 163 8.68 -7.90 7.23
N ILE A 164 7.36 -7.99 7.38
CA ILE A 164 6.62 -9.25 7.51
C ILE A 164 5.76 -9.41 6.25
N ASP A 165 6.05 -10.43 5.45
CA ASP A 165 5.26 -10.71 4.24
C ASP A 165 3.82 -11.10 4.62
N ALA A 166 2.87 -10.52 3.89
CA ALA A 166 1.46 -10.89 3.95
C ALA A 166 0.88 -11.17 2.55
N SER A 167 1.74 -11.31 1.52
CA SER A 167 1.31 -11.60 0.15
C SER A 167 1.24 -13.11 -0.14
N ALA A 168 1.95 -13.93 0.65
CA ALA A 168 2.20 -15.34 0.37
C ALA A 168 2.94 -15.57 -0.97
N THR A 169 3.59 -14.53 -1.51
CA THR A 169 4.46 -14.55 -2.70
C THR A 169 5.78 -13.82 -2.40
N PRO A 170 6.57 -14.31 -1.44
CA PRO A 170 7.63 -13.54 -0.82
C PRO A 170 8.74 -13.12 -1.79
N GLU A 171 9.06 -13.92 -2.81
CA GLU A 171 10.07 -13.57 -3.81
C GLU A 171 9.64 -12.36 -4.64
N LYS A 172 8.34 -12.27 -4.98
CA LYS A 172 7.78 -11.12 -5.70
C LYS A 172 7.73 -9.89 -4.81
N THR A 173 7.25 -10.05 -3.57
CA THR A 173 7.22 -8.96 -2.57
C THR A 173 8.61 -8.37 -2.36
N HIS A 174 9.61 -9.22 -2.11
CA HIS A 174 10.99 -8.82 -1.85
C HIS A 174 11.59 -8.08 -3.04
N ALA A 175 11.50 -8.66 -4.24
CA ALA A 175 12.00 -8.01 -5.46
C ALA A 175 11.32 -6.66 -5.74
N GLN A 176 10.03 -6.54 -5.45
CA GLN A 176 9.27 -5.31 -5.59
C GLN A 176 9.70 -4.26 -4.56
N ILE A 177 9.86 -4.61 -3.28
CA ILE A 177 10.40 -3.70 -2.25
C ILE A 177 11.78 -3.20 -2.65
N THR A 178 12.69 -4.10 -3.03
CA THR A 178 14.07 -3.76 -3.41
C THR A 178 14.09 -2.79 -4.60
N ARG A 179 13.29 -3.04 -5.63
CA ARG A 179 13.21 -2.16 -6.81
C ARG A 179 12.64 -0.79 -6.46
N ILE A 180 11.56 -0.73 -5.67
CA ILE A 180 10.98 0.55 -5.24
C ILE A 180 11.96 1.31 -4.34
N ALA A 181 12.69 0.63 -3.46
CA ALA A 181 13.66 1.26 -2.57
C ALA A 181 14.81 1.89 -3.37
N ARG A 182 15.37 1.17 -4.35
CA ARG A 182 16.42 1.72 -5.23
C ARG A 182 15.93 2.93 -6.03
N HIS A 183 14.74 2.85 -6.64
CA HIS A 183 14.16 3.98 -7.35
C HIS A 183 13.91 5.18 -6.43
N THR A 184 13.37 4.93 -5.23
CA THR A 184 13.08 5.99 -4.26
C THR A 184 14.38 6.62 -3.73
N ALA A 185 15.44 5.83 -3.52
CA ALA A 185 16.75 6.32 -3.15
C ALA A 185 17.30 7.31 -4.20
N GLU A 186 17.24 6.96 -5.49
CA GLU A 186 17.67 7.85 -6.59
C GLU A 186 16.92 9.19 -6.60
N LEU A 187 15.64 9.20 -6.21
CA LEU A 187 14.84 10.44 -6.15
C LEU A 187 15.22 11.36 -4.99
N VAL A 188 15.68 10.80 -3.86
CA VAL A 188 15.95 11.58 -2.64
C VAL A 188 17.43 11.93 -2.48
N ASP A 189 18.32 11.02 -2.85
CA ASP A 189 19.78 11.19 -2.84
C ASP A 189 20.42 10.23 -3.86
N PRO A 190 20.87 10.74 -5.02
CA PRO A 190 21.53 9.92 -6.04
C PRO A 190 22.79 9.17 -5.57
N GLY A 191 23.39 9.55 -4.45
CA GLY A 191 24.54 8.86 -3.85
C GLY A 191 24.15 7.70 -2.93
N LEU A 192 22.88 7.58 -2.55
CA LEU A 192 22.41 6.55 -1.63
C LEU A 192 22.25 5.21 -2.35
N VAL A 193 23.00 4.20 -1.89
CA VAL A 193 22.94 2.85 -2.44
C VAL A 193 22.15 1.96 -1.49
N ILE A 194 21.17 1.23 -2.04
CA ILE A 194 20.40 0.20 -1.31
C ILE A 194 20.86 -1.18 -1.76
N ASP A 195 21.50 -1.89 -0.84
CA ASP A 195 21.95 -3.26 -1.01
C ASP A 195 20.79 -4.25 -0.76
N GLU A 196 20.94 -5.47 -1.28
CA GLU A 196 19.95 -6.54 -1.07
C GLU A 196 19.74 -6.86 0.42
N LYS A 197 20.81 -6.77 1.22
CA LYS A 197 20.81 -7.04 2.67
C LYS A 197 20.02 -6.02 3.47
N ASP A 198 19.77 -4.83 2.91
CA ASP A 198 19.02 -3.76 3.57
C ASP A 198 17.52 -4.05 3.57
N VAL A 199 17.07 -4.98 2.73
CA VAL A 199 15.66 -5.39 2.60
C VAL A 199 15.43 -6.71 3.33
N VAL A 200 15.03 -6.62 4.60
CA VAL A 200 14.69 -7.78 5.43
C VAL A 200 13.19 -8.11 5.27
N LEU A 201 12.87 -9.32 4.84
CA LEU A 201 11.49 -9.79 4.71
C LEU A 201 11.33 -11.17 5.34
N ASP A 202 10.57 -11.25 6.43
CA ASP A 202 10.18 -12.48 7.08
C ASP A 202 8.94 -13.07 6.41
N THR A 203 9.02 -14.35 6.05
CA THR A 203 8.00 -15.04 5.27
C THR A 203 7.19 -16.05 6.09
N ARG A 204 7.49 -16.19 7.38
CA ARG A 204 6.92 -17.24 8.25
C ARG A 204 5.43 -17.06 8.56
N TYR A 205 4.88 -15.86 8.36
CA TYR A 205 3.55 -15.48 8.85
C TYR A 205 2.51 -15.22 7.74
N ALA A 206 2.90 -15.36 6.46
CA ALA A 206 2.06 -14.98 5.32
C ALA A 206 0.92 -15.96 4.99
N GLY A 207 0.99 -17.19 5.51
CA GLY A 207 0.11 -18.28 5.08
C GLY A 207 -1.31 -18.22 5.68
N PRO A 208 -2.28 -18.92 5.05
CA PRO A 208 -2.08 -19.82 3.90
C PRO A 208 -1.99 -19.09 2.55
N GLU A 209 -2.68 -17.97 2.37
CA GLU A 209 -2.69 -17.17 1.14
C GLU A 209 -2.97 -15.70 1.48
N TYR A 210 -2.72 -14.78 0.54
CA TYR A 210 -3.12 -13.39 0.69
C TYR A 210 -4.60 -13.27 1.07
N GLY A 211 -4.90 -12.52 2.14
CA GLY A 211 -6.26 -12.26 2.61
C GLY A 211 -6.90 -13.39 3.42
N LEU A 212 -6.22 -14.53 3.61
CA LEU A 212 -6.67 -15.62 4.48
C LEU A 212 -5.83 -15.66 5.77
N PRO A 213 -6.44 -15.55 6.95
CA PRO A 213 -5.71 -15.69 8.21
C PRO A 213 -5.40 -17.16 8.51
N ASN A 214 -4.28 -17.41 9.19
CA ASN A 214 -4.05 -18.68 9.89
C ASN A 214 -4.46 -18.56 11.38
N GLU A 215 -4.42 -19.67 12.13
CA GLU A 215 -4.77 -19.66 13.57
C GLU A 215 -3.87 -18.71 14.39
N GLY A 216 -2.58 -18.62 14.05
CA GLY A 216 -1.65 -17.68 14.67
C GLY A 216 -2.03 -16.22 14.40
N THR A 217 -2.51 -15.90 13.19
CA THR A 217 -3.06 -14.57 12.86
C THR A 217 -4.25 -14.23 13.77
N LEU A 218 -5.21 -15.16 13.90
CA LEU A 218 -6.39 -14.94 14.74
C LEU A 218 -6.05 -14.84 16.23
N GLU A 219 -5.08 -15.63 16.70
CA GLU A 219 -4.56 -15.54 18.07
C GLU A 219 -3.89 -14.18 18.32
N ALA A 220 -3.00 -13.74 17.43
CA ALA A 220 -2.31 -12.46 17.54
C ALA A 220 -3.29 -11.27 17.58
N ILE A 221 -4.31 -11.27 16.71
CA ILE A 221 -5.39 -10.26 16.73
C ILE A 221 -6.07 -10.24 18.11
N ARG A 222 -6.48 -11.42 18.61
CA ARG A 222 -7.15 -11.52 19.92
C ARG A 222 -6.25 -11.07 21.06
N LEU A 223 -4.96 -11.39 21.02
CA LEU A 223 -4.00 -11.01 22.04
C LEU A 223 -3.84 -9.49 22.09
N CYS A 224 -3.51 -8.86 20.98
CA CYS A 224 -3.33 -7.40 20.90
C CYS A 224 -4.61 -6.66 21.33
N ALA A 225 -5.77 -7.09 20.84
CA ALA A 225 -7.05 -6.49 21.19
C ALA A 225 -7.39 -6.62 22.68
N ARG A 226 -7.09 -7.75 23.31
CA ARG A 226 -7.42 -8.00 24.72
C ARG A 226 -6.49 -7.28 25.69
N PHE A 227 -5.22 -7.14 25.35
CA PHE A 227 -4.23 -6.55 26.25
C PHE A 227 -4.08 -5.05 26.06
N GLU A 228 -4.20 -4.54 24.84
CA GLU A 228 -3.94 -3.13 24.52
C GLU A 228 -5.18 -2.38 23.97
N GLY A 229 -6.28 -3.08 23.68
CA GLY A 229 -7.46 -2.45 23.07
C GLY A 229 -7.22 -1.98 21.62
N VAL A 230 -6.18 -2.48 20.97
CA VAL A 230 -5.80 -2.14 19.59
C VAL A 230 -6.23 -3.24 18.63
N LEU A 231 -6.88 -2.85 17.52
CA LEU A 231 -7.28 -3.76 16.43
C LEU A 231 -6.32 -3.62 15.25
N THR A 232 -6.01 -4.75 14.63
CA THR A 232 -5.11 -4.88 13.47
C THR A 232 -5.78 -5.64 12.35
#